data_AF-A0A7Z0JBB3-F1
#
_entry.id   AF-A0A7Z0JBB3-F1
#
_cell.length_a   1.000
_cell.length_b   1.000
_cell.length_c   1.000
_cell.angle_alpha   90.00
_cell.angle_beta   90.00
_cell.angle_gamma   90.00
#
_symmetry.space_group_name_H-M   'P 1'
#
loop_
_entity.id
_entity.type
_entity.pdbx_description
1 polymer ?
#
loop_
_entity_poly.entity_id
_entity_poly.type
_entity_poly.pdbx_seq_one_letter_code
_entity_poly.pdbx_strand_id
1 'polypeptide(L)'
;MADAYHHGNLRAAVLAKAAELIESEGPYSFSLRSLAADLGVSHTAPRHHFGSREGVLNALAVEGFGELAERLRAARAEGGGLLDAGVAYVGFAVDRPGHFQVMFAPRLLDDGDAELVAARGSAFAELTGGVDTLQDRGIAVEDSAAAVVAGWAIVHGIATLALNGNLDTSGVRALFADTDLLTITRRSAGLLFGPSSDRESS
;
A
#
# COMPACT_ATOMS: atom_id res chain seq x y z
N MET A 1 -35.38 -2.04 -10.75
CA MET A 1 -34.21 -1.13 -10.79
C MET A 1 -33.56 -0.89 -9.40
N ALA A 2 -33.94 -1.62 -8.34
CA ALA A 2 -33.34 -1.48 -6.99
C ALA A 2 -32.21 -2.50 -6.70
N ASP A 3 -32.10 -3.57 -7.48
CA ASP A 3 -31.17 -4.68 -7.20
C ASP A 3 -29.69 -4.29 -7.38
N ALA A 4 -29.37 -3.55 -8.46
CA ALA A 4 -28.00 -3.11 -8.74
C ALA A 4 -27.44 -2.13 -7.69
N TYR A 5 -28.31 -1.33 -7.05
CA TYR A 5 -27.89 -0.37 -6.02
C TYR A 5 -27.53 -1.06 -4.69
N HIS A 6 -28.19 -2.19 -4.39
CA HIS A 6 -27.82 -3.04 -3.26
C HIS A 6 -26.56 -3.88 -3.56
N HIS A 7 -26.37 -4.35 -4.80
CA HIS A 7 -25.21 -5.16 -5.18
C HIS A 7 -23.89 -4.39 -5.23
N GLY A 8 -23.88 -3.16 -5.74
CA GLY A 8 -22.70 -2.29 -5.70
C GLY A 8 -22.29 -1.92 -4.27
N ASN A 9 -23.30 -1.67 -3.41
CA ASN A 9 -23.09 -1.46 -1.98
C ASN A 9 -22.53 -2.72 -1.30
N LEU A 10 -23.03 -3.92 -1.66
CA LEU A 10 -22.54 -5.16 -1.07
C LEU A 10 -21.08 -5.46 -1.43
N ARG A 11 -20.65 -5.25 -2.68
CA ARG A 11 -19.23 -5.45 -3.06
C ARG A 11 -18.32 -4.53 -2.23
N ALA A 12 -18.66 -3.24 -2.16
CA ALA A 12 -17.89 -2.26 -1.40
C ALA A 12 -17.91 -2.57 0.12
N ALA A 13 -19.06 -2.93 0.68
CA ALA A 13 -19.20 -3.31 2.08
C ALA A 13 -18.38 -4.56 2.42
N VAL A 14 -18.34 -5.55 1.52
CA VAL A 14 -17.52 -6.75 1.68
C VAL A 14 -16.03 -6.41 1.71
N LEU A 15 -15.54 -5.57 0.78
CA LEU A 15 -14.12 -5.22 0.73
C LEU A 15 -13.71 -4.33 1.89
N ALA A 16 -14.54 -3.34 2.27
CA ALA A 16 -14.32 -2.54 3.46
C ALA A 16 -14.22 -3.43 4.71
N LYS A 17 -15.16 -4.37 4.89
CA LYS A 17 -15.14 -5.25 6.05
C LYS A 17 -14.00 -6.26 6.01
N ALA A 18 -13.63 -6.76 4.84
CA ALA A 18 -12.45 -7.61 4.69
C ALA A 18 -11.17 -6.86 5.08
N ALA A 19 -11.02 -5.59 4.67
CA ALA A 19 -9.88 -4.76 5.06
C ALA A 19 -9.79 -4.61 6.59
N GLU A 20 -10.90 -4.31 7.26
CA GLU A 20 -10.95 -4.20 8.74
C GLU A 20 -10.53 -5.50 9.43
N LEU A 21 -11.10 -6.64 9.02
CA LEU A 21 -10.80 -7.94 9.62
C LEU A 21 -9.33 -8.33 9.42
N ILE A 22 -8.78 -8.02 8.25
CA ILE A 22 -7.39 -8.31 7.91
C ILE A 22 -6.44 -7.41 8.69
N GLU A 23 -6.79 -6.13 8.85
CA GLU A 23 -6.03 -5.21 9.68
C GLU A 23 -5.89 -5.76 11.11
N SER A 24 -6.97 -6.29 11.69
CA SER A 24 -6.97 -6.80 13.07
C SER A 24 -6.39 -8.20 13.25
N GLU A 25 -6.63 -9.13 12.33
CA GLU A 25 -6.34 -10.57 12.50
C GLU A 25 -5.24 -11.10 11.56
N GLY A 26 -4.83 -10.28 10.60
CA GLY A 26 -3.90 -10.64 9.53
C GLY A 26 -4.55 -11.37 8.36
N PRO A 27 -3.95 -11.31 7.16
CA PRO A 27 -4.54 -11.84 5.93
C PRO A 27 -4.64 -13.37 5.92
N TYR A 28 -3.77 -14.05 6.68
CA TYR A 28 -3.77 -15.50 6.79
C TYR A 28 -4.95 -16.05 7.61
N SER A 29 -5.44 -15.28 8.59
CA SER A 29 -6.58 -15.63 9.45
C SER A 29 -7.93 -15.32 8.80
N PHE A 30 -7.95 -14.44 7.80
CA PHE A 30 -9.17 -14.01 7.12
C PHE A 30 -9.99 -15.18 6.55
N SER A 31 -11.30 -15.16 6.78
CA SER A 31 -12.23 -16.18 6.27
C SER A 31 -13.53 -15.57 5.75
N LEU A 32 -14.12 -16.18 4.72
CA LEU A 32 -15.46 -15.78 4.24
C LEU A 32 -16.56 -15.98 5.28
N ARG A 33 -16.34 -16.87 6.24
CA ARG A 33 -17.31 -17.17 7.29
C ARG A 33 -17.38 -16.04 8.31
N SER A 34 -16.24 -15.59 8.83
CA SER A 34 -16.18 -14.43 9.74
C SER A 34 -16.72 -13.17 9.05
N LEU A 35 -16.31 -12.94 7.81
CA LEU A 35 -16.82 -11.85 6.99
C LEU A 35 -18.36 -11.85 6.84
N ALA A 36 -18.96 -12.99 6.50
CA ALA A 36 -20.41 -13.08 6.32
C ALA A 36 -21.19 -12.92 7.64
N ALA A 37 -20.65 -13.49 8.73
CA ALA A 37 -21.24 -13.36 10.06
C ALA A 37 -21.27 -11.90 10.52
N ASP A 38 -20.16 -11.18 10.34
CA ASP A 38 -20.03 -9.78 10.71
C ASP A 38 -20.94 -8.85 9.89
N LEU A 39 -21.11 -9.13 8.60
CA LEU A 39 -22.00 -8.37 7.72
C LEU A 39 -23.48 -8.71 7.91
N GLY A 40 -23.81 -9.72 8.72
CA GLY A 40 -25.19 -10.19 8.91
C GLY A 40 -25.82 -10.77 7.64
N VAL A 41 -25.00 -11.22 6.68
CA VAL A 41 -25.46 -11.77 5.39
C VAL A 41 -25.30 -13.29 5.35
N SER A 42 -25.99 -13.94 4.41
CA SER A 42 -25.77 -15.37 4.19
C SER A 42 -24.33 -15.62 3.70
N HIS A 43 -23.79 -16.78 4.05
CA HIS A 43 -22.47 -17.23 3.59
C HIS A 43 -22.37 -17.34 2.04
N THR A 44 -23.50 -17.39 1.33
CA THR A 44 -23.53 -17.41 -0.13
C THR A 44 -23.27 -16.04 -0.74
N ALA A 45 -23.58 -14.93 -0.05
CA ALA A 45 -23.54 -13.60 -0.63
C ALA A 45 -22.13 -13.16 -1.08
N PRO A 46 -21.05 -13.31 -0.29
CA PRO A 46 -19.69 -13.00 -0.75
C PRO A 46 -19.24 -13.93 -1.90
N ARG A 47 -19.65 -15.20 -1.89
CA ARG A 47 -19.29 -16.16 -2.94
C ARG A 47 -19.91 -15.83 -4.28
N HIS A 48 -21.10 -15.22 -4.31
CA HIS A 48 -21.71 -14.78 -5.57
C HIS A 48 -20.93 -13.65 -6.24
N HIS A 49 -20.30 -12.76 -5.47
CA HIS A 49 -19.56 -11.62 -6.01
C HIS A 49 -18.09 -11.92 -6.29
N PHE A 50 -17.45 -12.71 -5.43
CA PHE A 50 -16.01 -12.92 -5.45
C PHE A 50 -15.59 -14.37 -5.73
N GLY A 51 -16.54 -15.31 -5.79
CA GLY A 51 -16.30 -16.73 -6.01
C GLY A 51 -15.69 -17.46 -4.81
N SER A 52 -14.56 -16.97 -4.31
CA SER A 52 -13.72 -17.61 -3.29
C SER A 52 -13.13 -16.59 -2.30
N ARG A 53 -12.44 -17.11 -1.27
CA ARG A 53 -11.65 -16.29 -0.34
C ARG A 53 -10.56 -15.53 -1.11
N GLU A 54 -9.86 -16.24 -1.99
CA GLU A 54 -8.81 -15.68 -2.85
C GLU A 54 -9.36 -14.57 -3.75
N GLY A 55 -10.57 -14.73 -4.31
CA GLY A 55 -11.19 -13.67 -5.09
C GLY A 55 -11.50 -12.39 -4.30
N VAL A 56 -11.83 -12.49 -3.00
CA VAL A 56 -11.94 -11.29 -2.14
C VAL A 56 -10.57 -10.66 -1.92
N LEU A 57 -9.53 -11.48 -1.65
CA LEU A 57 -8.17 -10.99 -1.42
C LEU A 57 -7.56 -10.35 -2.68
N ASN A 58 -7.79 -10.92 -3.86
CA ASN A 58 -7.41 -10.34 -5.14
C ASN A 58 -8.09 -8.99 -5.36
N ALA A 59 -9.41 -8.92 -5.18
CA ALA A 59 -10.14 -7.67 -5.36
C ALA A 59 -9.66 -6.58 -4.38
N LEU A 60 -9.34 -6.96 -3.15
CA LEU A 60 -8.78 -6.05 -2.15
C LEU A 60 -7.35 -5.60 -2.51
N ALA A 61 -6.52 -6.51 -3.03
CA ALA A 61 -5.19 -6.18 -3.54
C ALA A 61 -5.26 -5.27 -4.77
N VAL A 62 -6.21 -5.49 -5.67
CA VAL A 62 -6.46 -4.62 -6.84
C VAL A 62 -6.80 -3.20 -6.38
N GLU A 63 -7.74 -3.04 -5.44
CA GLU A 63 -8.09 -1.73 -4.87
C GLU A 63 -6.87 -1.07 -4.20
N GLY A 64 -6.10 -1.84 -3.43
CA GLY A 64 -4.90 -1.35 -2.75
C GLY A 64 -3.79 -0.90 -3.72
N PHE A 65 -3.45 -1.71 -4.72
CA PHE A 65 -2.45 -1.32 -5.73
C PHE A 65 -2.91 -0.13 -6.57
N GLY A 66 -4.21 -0.05 -6.90
CA GLY A 66 -4.79 1.10 -7.60
C GLY A 66 -4.63 2.40 -6.81
N GLU A 67 -5.07 2.40 -5.55
CA GLU A 67 -4.95 3.58 -4.67
C GLU A 67 -3.47 3.96 -4.41
N LEU A 68 -2.59 2.97 -4.22
CA LEU A 68 -1.15 3.22 -4.09
C LEU A 68 -0.60 3.91 -5.36
N ALA A 69 -0.95 3.42 -6.54
CA ALA A 69 -0.51 4.01 -7.79
C ALA A 69 -0.99 5.46 -7.93
N GLU A 70 -2.23 5.76 -7.55
CA GLU A 70 -2.77 7.13 -7.53
C GLU A 70 -2.01 8.06 -6.60
N ARG A 71 -1.73 7.61 -5.36
CA ARG A 71 -0.97 8.39 -4.38
C ARG A 71 0.46 8.68 -4.85
N LEU A 72 1.14 7.69 -5.42
CA LEU A 72 2.49 7.87 -5.97
C LEU A 72 2.50 8.82 -7.17
N ARG A 73 1.51 8.70 -8.06
CA ARG A 73 1.35 9.60 -9.21
C ARG A 73 1.07 11.03 -8.79
N ALA A 74 0.22 11.23 -7.80
CA ALA A 74 -0.10 12.55 -7.26
C ALA A 74 1.16 13.22 -6.68
N ALA A 75 1.94 12.50 -5.87
CA ALA A 75 3.20 13.00 -5.32
C ALA A 75 4.17 13.47 -6.42
N ARG A 76 4.27 12.72 -7.53
CA ARG A 76 5.07 13.10 -8.69
C ARG A 76 4.51 14.32 -9.42
N ALA A 77 3.19 14.37 -9.65
CA ALA A 77 2.54 15.46 -10.37
C ALA A 77 2.68 16.82 -9.66
N GLU A 78 2.83 16.81 -8.33
CA GLU A 78 3.12 17.98 -7.51
C GLU A 78 4.61 18.42 -7.53
N GLY A 79 5.42 17.78 -8.39
CA GLY A 79 6.86 18.01 -8.51
C GLY A 79 7.70 17.24 -7.48
N GLY A 80 7.08 16.32 -6.73
CA GLY A 80 7.75 15.48 -5.76
C GLY A 80 8.74 14.50 -6.41
N GLY A 81 9.83 14.23 -5.71
CA GLY A 81 10.85 13.26 -6.15
C GLY A 81 10.64 11.87 -5.56
N LEU A 82 11.65 11.01 -5.69
CA LEU A 82 11.66 9.66 -5.06
C LEU A 82 11.32 9.69 -3.57
N LEU A 83 11.77 10.72 -2.85
CA LEU A 83 11.52 10.88 -1.42
C LEU A 83 10.03 11.12 -1.12
N ASP A 84 9.35 11.94 -1.91
CA ASP A 84 7.90 12.20 -1.72
C ASP A 84 7.07 10.97 -2.11
N ALA A 85 7.50 10.23 -3.14
CA ALA A 85 6.92 8.92 -3.46
C ALA A 85 7.07 7.93 -2.30
N GLY A 86 8.23 7.91 -1.64
CA GLY A 86 8.46 7.08 -0.45
C GLY A 86 7.58 7.45 0.74
N VAL A 87 7.37 8.75 0.96
CA VAL A 87 6.44 9.24 2.00
C VAL A 87 4.99 8.84 1.67
N ALA A 88 4.56 9.01 0.41
CA ALA A 88 3.24 8.60 -0.04
C ALA A 88 3.01 7.09 0.11
N TYR A 89 4.04 6.28 -0.15
CA TYR A 89 4.02 4.83 0.06
C TYR A 89 3.78 4.45 1.52
N VAL A 90 4.53 5.05 2.46
CA VAL A 90 4.34 4.79 3.90
C VAL A 90 3.01 5.33 4.40
N GLY A 91 2.58 6.50 3.91
CA GLY A 91 1.26 7.06 4.22
C GLY A 91 0.13 6.12 3.78
N PHE A 92 0.20 5.55 2.58
CA PHE A 92 -0.74 4.52 2.14
C PHE A 92 -0.77 3.31 3.08
N ALA A 93 0.40 2.80 3.47
CA ALA A 93 0.48 1.64 4.35
C ALA A 93 -0.22 1.89 5.70
N VAL A 94 -0.05 3.08 6.27
CA VAL A 94 -0.65 3.48 7.55
C VAL A 94 -2.15 3.75 7.42
N ASP A 95 -2.59 4.37 6.32
CA ASP A 95 -4.01 4.68 6.10
C ASP A 95 -4.82 3.45 5.70
N ARG A 96 -4.19 2.47 5.04
CA ARG A 96 -4.81 1.26 4.47
C ARG A 96 -4.11 -0.03 4.91
N PRO A 97 -3.95 -0.29 6.22
CA PRO A 97 -3.15 -1.41 6.73
C PRO A 97 -3.64 -2.77 6.25
N GLY A 98 -4.96 -3.01 6.26
CA GLY A 98 -5.53 -4.27 5.75
C GLY A 98 -5.26 -4.52 4.27
N HIS A 99 -5.30 -3.47 3.43
CA HIS A 99 -4.96 -3.58 2.01
C HIS A 99 -3.47 -3.88 1.85
N PHE A 100 -2.62 -3.12 2.54
CA PHE A 100 -1.17 -3.25 2.49
C PHE A 100 -0.72 -4.68 2.86
N GLN A 101 -1.26 -5.24 3.96
CA GLN A 101 -0.93 -6.59 4.39
C GLN A 101 -1.27 -7.65 3.33
N VAL A 102 -2.36 -7.49 2.58
CA VAL A 102 -2.78 -8.44 1.53
C VAL A 102 -1.93 -8.29 0.26
N MET A 103 -1.71 -7.05 -0.18
CA MET A 103 -0.91 -6.75 -1.37
C MET A 103 0.48 -7.40 -1.35
N PHE A 104 1.06 -7.53 -0.15
CA PHE A 104 2.39 -8.10 0.06
C PHE A 104 2.37 -9.51 0.69
N ALA A 105 1.25 -10.23 0.57
CA ALA A 105 1.10 -11.65 0.93
C ALA A 105 0.86 -12.52 -0.33
N PRO A 106 1.85 -12.65 -1.24
CA PRO A 106 1.64 -13.23 -2.58
C PRO A 106 1.12 -14.67 -2.58
N ARG A 107 1.38 -15.44 -1.51
CA ARG A 107 0.88 -16.82 -1.37
C ARG A 107 -0.65 -16.91 -1.15
N LEU A 108 -1.32 -15.78 -0.97
CA LEU A 108 -2.77 -15.71 -0.77
C LEU A 108 -3.52 -15.16 -1.99
N LEU A 109 -2.79 -14.79 -3.04
CA LEU A 109 -3.31 -14.15 -4.25
C LEU A 109 -3.15 -15.08 -5.45
N ASP A 110 -4.05 -14.94 -6.42
CA ASP A 110 -3.90 -15.57 -7.73
C ASP A 110 -3.14 -14.63 -8.67
N ASP A 111 -1.85 -14.92 -8.88
CA ASP A 111 -0.97 -14.16 -9.78
C ASP A 111 -1.38 -14.30 -11.28
N GLY A 112 -2.34 -15.17 -11.60
CA GLY A 112 -2.94 -15.27 -12.94
C GLY A 112 -4.08 -14.27 -13.19
N ASP A 113 -4.55 -13.58 -12.16
CA ASP A 113 -5.63 -12.59 -12.26
C ASP A 113 -5.16 -11.35 -13.03
N ALA A 114 -5.81 -11.07 -14.16
CA ALA A 114 -5.40 -9.99 -15.06
C ALA A 114 -5.57 -8.59 -14.46
N GLU A 115 -6.59 -8.38 -13.60
CA GLU A 115 -6.80 -7.09 -12.94
C GLU A 115 -5.71 -6.86 -11.89
N LEU A 116 -5.37 -7.90 -11.12
CA LEU A 116 -4.28 -7.83 -10.14
C LEU A 116 -2.93 -7.55 -10.80
N VAL A 117 -2.62 -8.26 -11.90
CA VAL A 117 -1.39 -8.05 -12.67
C VAL A 117 -1.31 -6.61 -13.19
N ALA A 118 -2.40 -6.09 -13.75
CA ALA A 118 -2.44 -4.72 -14.26
C ALA A 118 -2.27 -3.68 -13.13
N ALA A 119 -2.98 -3.84 -12.01
CA ALA A 119 -2.91 -2.93 -10.87
C ALA A 119 -1.49 -2.92 -10.25
N ARG A 120 -0.91 -4.11 -10.03
CA ARG A 120 0.47 -4.25 -9.53
C ARG A 120 1.48 -3.61 -10.48
N GLY A 121 1.33 -3.81 -11.79
CA GLY A 121 2.16 -3.19 -12.82
C GLY A 121 2.09 -1.67 -12.80
N SER A 122 0.90 -1.09 -12.63
CA SER A 122 0.71 0.37 -12.52
C SER A 122 1.41 0.96 -11.30
N ALA A 123 1.23 0.35 -10.11
CA ALA A 123 1.91 0.80 -8.90
C ALA A 123 3.44 0.67 -9.02
N PHE A 124 3.91 -0.43 -9.63
CA PHE A 124 5.34 -0.64 -9.86
C PHE A 124 5.94 0.39 -10.82
N ALA A 125 5.24 0.73 -11.91
CA ALA A 125 5.68 1.76 -12.85
C ALA A 125 5.81 3.14 -12.17
N GLU A 126 4.92 3.46 -11.23
CA GLU A 126 5.03 4.70 -10.47
C GLU A 126 6.23 4.67 -9.51
N LEU A 127 6.49 3.54 -8.83
CA LEU A 127 7.69 3.37 -7.99
C LEU A 127 8.98 3.54 -8.80
N THR A 128 9.09 2.88 -9.96
CA THR A 128 10.30 2.96 -10.80
C THR A 128 10.51 4.34 -11.38
N GLY A 129 9.42 5.00 -11.82
CA GLY A 129 9.51 6.37 -12.32
C GLY A 129 10.02 7.34 -11.27
N GLY A 130 9.87 7.05 -9.96
CA GLY A 130 10.43 7.89 -8.90
C GLY A 130 11.96 7.95 -8.97
N VAL A 131 12.62 6.84 -9.32
CA VAL A 131 14.09 6.77 -9.46
C VAL A 131 14.57 7.58 -10.65
N ASP A 132 13.81 7.62 -11.74
CA ASP A 132 14.14 8.45 -12.92
C ASP A 132 14.27 9.94 -12.54
N THR A 133 13.49 10.41 -11.56
CA THR A 133 13.60 11.80 -11.05
C THR A 133 14.93 12.12 -10.36
N LEU A 134 15.68 11.11 -9.91
CA LEU A 134 17.03 11.32 -9.37
C LEU A 134 18.01 11.72 -10.48
N GLN A 135 17.88 11.10 -11.66
CA GLN A 135 18.71 11.41 -12.81
C GLN A 135 18.43 12.83 -13.31
N ASP A 136 17.16 13.24 -13.37
CA ASP A 136 16.76 14.61 -13.72
C ASP A 136 17.36 15.67 -12.78
N ARG A 137 17.65 15.30 -11.53
CA ARG A 137 18.26 16.15 -10.50
C ARG A 137 19.79 16.09 -10.49
N GLY A 138 20.40 15.42 -11.46
CA GLY A 138 21.86 15.30 -11.57
C GLY A 138 22.49 14.33 -10.55
N ILE A 139 21.67 13.51 -9.88
CA ILE A 139 22.17 12.43 -9.02
C ILE A 139 22.46 11.24 -9.92
N ALA A 140 23.74 10.90 -10.05
CA ALA A 140 24.16 9.76 -10.87
C ALA A 140 23.63 8.45 -10.26
N VAL A 141 22.82 7.72 -11.03
CA VAL A 141 22.34 6.38 -10.70
C VAL A 141 23.06 5.40 -11.61
N GLU A 142 24.08 4.71 -11.09
CA GLU A 142 24.88 3.75 -11.85
C GLU A 142 24.10 2.46 -12.16
N ASP A 143 23.23 2.04 -11.24
CA ASP A 143 22.36 0.87 -11.38
C ASP A 143 20.94 1.23 -10.93
N SER A 144 20.07 1.51 -11.91
CA SER A 144 18.67 1.88 -11.66
C SER A 144 17.89 0.76 -10.98
N ALA A 145 18.16 -0.49 -11.32
CA ALA A 145 17.46 -1.63 -10.70
C ALA A 145 17.84 -1.75 -9.22
N ALA A 146 19.12 -1.62 -8.89
CA ALA A 146 19.57 -1.60 -7.50
C ALA A 146 18.99 -0.42 -6.72
N ALA A 147 18.91 0.77 -7.33
CA ALA A 147 18.30 1.95 -6.71
C ALA A 147 16.81 1.77 -6.41
N VAL A 148 16.05 1.18 -7.34
CA VAL A 148 14.63 0.83 -7.12
C VAL A 148 14.49 -0.15 -5.96
N VAL A 149 15.28 -1.22 -5.94
CA VAL A 149 15.23 -2.23 -4.87
C VAL A 149 15.59 -1.62 -3.53
N ALA A 150 16.65 -0.83 -3.45
CA ALA A 150 17.05 -0.15 -2.22
C ALA A 150 15.95 0.79 -1.73
N GLY A 151 15.45 1.66 -2.60
CA GLY A 151 14.36 2.61 -2.32
C GLY A 151 13.13 1.89 -1.77
N TRP A 152 12.67 0.86 -2.49
CA TRP A 152 11.52 0.09 -2.08
C TRP A 152 11.74 -0.65 -0.75
N ALA A 153 12.91 -1.26 -0.55
CA ALA A 153 13.22 -1.99 0.69
C ALA A 153 13.16 -1.09 1.93
N ILE A 154 13.63 0.16 1.84
CA ILE A 154 13.60 1.11 2.96
C ILE A 154 12.16 1.46 3.32
N VAL A 155 11.37 1.93 2.34
CA VAL A 155 10.01 2.42 2.61
C VAL A 155 9.06 1.27 2.97
N HIS A 156 9.25 0.10 2.35
CA HIS A 156 8.53 -1.11 2.70
C HIS A 156 8.91 -1.62 4.09
N GLY A 157 10.19 -1.55 4.45
CA GLY A 157 10.69 -1.88 5.78
C GLY A 157 10.11 -0.97 6.85
N ILE A 158 10.13 0.35 6.65
CA ILE A 158 9.54 1.33 7.57
C ILE A 158 8.04 1.06 7.76
N ALA A 159 7.30 0.90 6.65
CA ALA A 159 5.87 0.58 6.69
C ALA A 159 5.59 -0.70 7.49
N THR A 160 6.32 -1.79 7.19
CA THR A 160 6.14 -3.09 7.86
C THR A 160 6.49 -3.01 9.34
N LEU A 161 7.59 -2.36 9.70
CA LEU A 161 7.99 -2.17 11.10
C LEU A 161 6.97 -1.35 11.89
N ALA A 162 6.36 -0.34 11.25
CA ALA A 162 5.31 0.47 11.87
C ALA A 162 4.03 -0.36 12.07
N LEU A 163 3.54 -1.02 11.02
CA LEU A 163 2.30 -1.80 11.07
C LEU A 163 2.34 -2.98 12.04
N ASN A 164 3.51 -3.60 12.20
CA ASN A 164 3.70 -4.72 13.13
C ASN A 164 3.98 -4.27 14.58
N GLY A 165 4.00 -2.96 14.87
CA GLY A 165 4.36 -2.43 16.19
C GLY A 165 5.82 -2.69 16.58
N ASN A 166 6.69 -3.03 15.62
CA ASN A 166 8.11 -3.28 15.88
C ASN A 166 8.84 -1.99 16.28
N LEU A 167 8.43 -0.83 15.75
CA LEU A 167 9.00 0.45 16.15
C LEU A 167 8.74 0.74 17.64
N ASP A 168 7.56 0.41 18.14
CA ASP A 168 7.18 0.63 19.54
C ASP A 168 7.85 -0.39 20.47
N THR A 169 7.79 -1.68 20.11
CA THR A 169 8.33 -2.77 20.96
C THR A 169 9.85 -2.79 21.03
N SER A 170 10.56 -2.29 20.01
CA SER A 170 12.03 -2.16 20.02
C SER A 170 12.55 -0.93 20.80
N GLY A 171 11.67 -0.01 21.17
CA GLY A 171 12.05 1.29 21.73
C GLY A 171 12.58 2.29 20.69
N VAL A 172 12.67 1.91 19.41
CA VAL A 172 13.10 2.79 18.32
C VAL A 172 12.16 3.99 18.18
N ARG A 173 10.85 3.82 18.44
CA ARG A 173 9.87 4.92 18.49
C ARG A 173 10.32 6.05 19.43
N ALA A 174 10.91 5.71 20.57
CA ALA A 174 11.36 6.70 21.56
C ALA A 174 12.52 7.58 21.06
N LEU A 175 13.30 7.11 20.07
CA LEU A 175 14.37 7.90 19.45
C LEU A 175 13.84 9.08 18.63
N PHE A 176 12.56 9.02 18.21
CA PHE A 176 11.94 10.04 17.38
C PHE A 176 11.15 11.08 18.18
N ALA A 177 11.01 10.90 19.51
CA ALA A 177 10.19 11.72 20.40
C ALA A 177 8.78 11.97 19.80
N ASP A 178 8.35 13.22 19.68
CA ASP A 178 7.04 13.61 19.11
C ASP A 178 7.02 13.68 17.58
N THR A 179 8.09 13.26 16.90
CA THR A 179 8.16 13.30 15.42
C THR A 179 7.25 12.23 14.82
N ASP A 180 6.40 12.62 13.86
CA ASP A 180 5.53 11.68 13.16
C ASP A 180 6.29 10.74 12.20
N LEU A 181 5.67 9.60 11.88
CA LEU A 181 6.28 8.55 11.07
C LEU A 181 6.62 9.02 9.64
N LEU A 182 5.83 9.92 9.05
CA LEU A 182 6.07 10.41 7.70
C LEU A 182 7.27 11.36 7.67
N THR A 183 7.43 12.20 8.71
CA THR A 183 8.62 13.01 8.89
C THR A 183 9.88 12.15 9.07
N ILE A 184 9.80 11.07 9.85
CA ILE A 184 10.92 10.11 9.99
C ILE A 184 11.21 9.37 8.69
N THR A 185 10.17 9.02 7.92
CA THR A 185 10.31 8.39 6.61
C THR A 185 11.07 9.31 5.67
N ARG A 186 10.66 10.59 5.60
CA ARG A 186 11.34 11.62 4.81
C ARG A 186 12.81 11.75 5.21
N ARG A 187 13.13 11.82 6.51
CA ARG A 187 14.52 11.89 6.98
C ARG A 187 15.34 10.65 6.64
N SER A 188 14.77 9.45 6.87
CA SER A 188 15.45 8.17 6.63
C SER A 188 15.71 7.93 5.14
N ALA A 189 14.72 8.22 4.27
CA ALA A 189 14.89 8.14 2.83
C ALA A 189 15.90 9.18 2.31
N GLY A 190 15.91 10.39 2.90
CA GLY A 190 16.86 11.44 2.56
C GLY A 190 18.33 11.10 2.82
N LEU A 191 18.62 10.16 3.74
CA LEU A 191 19.98 9.66 3.96
C LEU A 191 20.55 8.90 2.75
N LEU A 192 19.68 8.29 1.93
CA LEU A 192 20.08 7.42 0.83
C LEU A 192 19.94 8.10 -0.53
N PHE A 193 19.03 9.07 -0.66
CA PHE A 193 18.74 9.73 -1.94
C PHE A 193 18.99 11.25 -1.94
N GLY A 194 19.57 11.77 -0.85
CA GLY A 194 19.77 13.21 -0.65
C GLY A 194 18.49 13.92 -0.18
N PRO A 195 18.61 15.18 0.29
CA PRO A 195 17.46 15.96 0.72
C PRO A 195 16.47 16.17 -0.44
N SER A 196 15.16 16.17 -0.14
CA SER A 196 14.19 16.78 -1.05
C SER A 196 14.60 18.23 -1.21
N SER A 197 14.83 18.70 -2.44
CA SER A 197 15.02 20.12 -2.72
C SER A 197 13.87 20.88 -2.06
N ASP A 198 14.16 21.59 -0.98
CA ASP A 198 13.19 22.46 -0.35
C ASP A 198 12.67 23.39 -1.45
N ARG A 199 11.35 23.59 -1.48
CA ARG A 199 10.76 24.75 -2.14
C ARG A 199 11.20 26.00 -1.35
N GLU A 200 12.47 26.36 -1.44
CA GLU A 200 12.90 27.74 -1.25
C GLU A 200 12.54 28.48 -2.53
N SER A 201 11.27 28.89 -2.64
CA SER A 201 10.83 29.83 -3.67
C SER A 201 9.67 30.65 -3.12
N SER A 202 10.06 31.73 -2.43
CA SER A 202 9.32 32.95 -2.08
C SER A 202 8.12 32.86 -1.13
#